data_AF-A0A523RKU5-F1
#
_entry.id   AF-A0A523RKU5-F1
#
_cell.length_a   1.000
_cell.length_b   1.000
_cell.length_c   1.000
_cell.angle_alpha   90.00
_cell.angle_beta   90.00
_cell.angle_gamma   90.00
#
_symmetry.space_group_name_H-M   'P 1'
#
loop_
_entity.id
_entity.type
_entity.pdbx_description
1 polymer ?
#
loop_
_entity_poly.entity_id
_entity_poly.type
_entity_poly.pdbx_seq_one_letter_code
_entity_poly.pdbx_strand_id
1 'polypeptide(L)'
;SKIDWEVELGVVIGKSCKDVTEEQSLDYIAGYTVINDVSARDLQMNDGQWIRGKSLDTFCPMGPCIVTQDELGDASGLKMHTKVNGVIKQESSTSNLMYNVKQIISLLSKSFVLEPGDIIATGTPSGVGFVREPPEFLKPSDQVELFIEKIGYLRNTVTK
;
A
#
# COMPACT_ATOMS: atom_id res chain seq x y z
N SER A 1 20.85 -7.66 -1.05
CA SER A 1 19.86 -6.75 -0.46
C SER A 1 18.74 -7.59 0.12
N LYS A 2 18.07 -7.10 1.17
CA LYS A 2 16.92 -7.79 1.78
C LYS A 2 15.63 -7.12 1.31
N ILE A 3 15.29 -7.31 0.04
CA ILE A 3 14.13 -6.65 -0.59
C ILE A 3 12.86 -7.44 -0.29
N ASP A 4 11.82 -6.74 0.14
CA ASP A 4 10.57 -7.29 0.63
C ASP A 4 9.37 -6.69 -0.11
N TRP A 5 8.22 -7.37 -0.04
CA TRP A 5 6.96 -7.00 -0.67
C TRP A 5 5.94 -6.59 0.37
N GLU A 6 5.06 -5.64 0.01
CA GLU A 6 4.01 -5.13 0.90
C GLU A 6 2.79 -4.71 0.05
N VAL A 7 1.77 -5.56 -0.09
CA VAL A 7 0.51 -5.13 -0.74
C VAL A 7 -0.25 -4.17 0.14
N GLU A 8 -0.64 -3.02 -0.41
CA GLU A 8 -1.40 -2.00 0.30
C GLU A 8 -2.51 -1.41 -0.57
N LEU A 9 -3.59 -0.98 0.10
CA LEU A 9 -4.57 -0.10 -0.52
C LEU A 9 -3.96 1.31 -0.58
N GLY A 10 -3.91 1.88 -1.78
CA GLY A 10 -3.55 3.28 -1.98
C GLY A 10 -4.80 4.14 -2.03
N VAL A 11 -4.84 5.21 -1.24
CA VAL A 11 -5.88 6.25 -1.30
C VAL A 11 -5.34 7.45 -2.06
N VAL A 12 -6.04 7.90 -3.10
CA VAL A 12 -5.69 9.09 -3.88
C VAL A 12 -6.57 10.25 -3.45
N ILE A 13 -5.96 11.33 -2.98
CA ILE A 13 -6.66 12.55 -2.55
C ILE A 13 -7.08 13.35 -3.78
N GLY A 14 -8.34 13.78 -3.82
CA GLY A 14 -8.93 14.55 -4.92
C GLY A 14 -9.17 16.03 -4.60
N LYS A 15 -9.21 16.39 -3.32
CA LYS A 15 -9.44 17.76 -2.85
C LYS A 15 -8.53 18.07 -1.67
N SER A 16 -8.02 19.30 -1.64
CA SER A 16 -7.18 19.77 -0.53
C SER A 16 -7.95 19.70 0.78
N CYS A 17 -7.34 19.16 1.84
CA CYS A 17 -8.02 18.95 3.11
C CYS A 17 -7.10 19.07 4.33
N LYS A 18 -7.64 19.63 5.42
CA LYS A 18 -6.94 19.91 6.69
C LYS A 18 -7.97 19.81 7.83
N ASP A 19 -7.59 19.18 8.94
CA ASP A 19 -8.42 19.03 10.15
C ASP A 19 -9.82 18.43 9.87
N VAL A 20 -9.90 17.46 8.96
CA VAL A 20 -11.14 16.84 8.50
C VAL A 20 -11.63 15.78 9.50
N THR A 21 -12.95 15.70 9.74
CA THR A 21 -13.53 14.63 10.58
C THR A 21 -13.67 13.31 9.81
N GLU A 22 -13.78 12.19 10.52
CA GLU A 22 -13.91 10.87 9.86
C GLU A 22 -15.15 10.78 8.95
N GLU A 23 -16.24 11.45 9.34
CA GLU A 23 -17.50 11.49 8.57
C GLU A 23 -17.34 12.21 7.24
N GLN A 24 -16.45 13.21 7.19
CA GLN A 24 -16.20 14.05 6.02
C GLN A 24 -15.09 13.47 5.12
N SER A 25 -14.25 12.56 5.63
CA SER A 25 -13.04 12.09 4.96
C SER A 25 -13.25 11.58 3.52
N LEU A 26 -14.37 10.91 3.24
CA LEU A 26 -14.62 10.32 1.92
C LEU A 26 -14.80 11.38 0.81
N ASP A 27 -15.33 12.57 1.15
CA ASP A 27 -15.63 13.61 0.17
C ASP A 27 -14.38 14.22 -0.50
N TYR A 28 -13.21 13.94 0.08
CA TYR A 28 -11.90 14.40 -0.36
C TYR A 28 -11.12 13.35 -1.15
N ILE A 29 -11.63 12.14 -1.31
CA ILE A 29 -10.96 11.04 -2.02
C ILE A 29 -11.31 11.10 -3.51
N ALA A 30 -10.32 11.05 -4.39
CA ALA A 30 -10.52 10.84 -5.82
C ALA A 30 -10.77 9.36 -6.14
N GLY A 31 -10.03 8.47 -5.50
CA GLY A 31 -10.19 7.03 -5.69
C GLY A 31 -9.12 6.20 -4.99
N TYR A 32 -9.00 4.96 -5.43
CA TYR A 32 -8.17 3.94 -4.82
C TYR A 32 -7.34 3.18 -5.86
N THR A 33 -6.14 2.76 -5.50
CA THR A 33 -5.22 1.96 -6.34
C THR A 33 -4.57 0.85 -5.52
N VAL A 34 -3.89 -0.10 -6.17
CA VAL A 34 -2.94 -0.99 -5.48
C VAL A 34 -1.59 -0.29 -5.37
N ILE A 35 -0.91 -0.46 -4.23
CA ILE A 35 0.48 -0.05 -4.01
C ILE A 35 1.29 -1.27 -3.56
N ASN A 36 2.53 -1.38 -4.04
CA ASN A 36 3.55 -2.21 -3.43
C ASN A 36 4.55 -1.33 -2.66
N ASP A 37 4.54 -1.34 -1.33
CA ASP A 37 5.52 -0.61 -0.51
C ASP A 37 6.82 -1.42 -0.35
N VAL A 38 7.55 -1.51 -1.46
CA VAL A 38 8.77 -2.32 -1.54
C VAL A 38 9.79 -1.83 -0.52
N SER A 39 10.33 -2.76 0.26
CA SER A 39 11.17 -2.41 1.41
C SER A 39 12.52 -3.13 1.37
N ALA A 40 13.62 -2.37 1.36
CA ALA A 40 14.96 -2.87 1.61
C ALA A 40 15.20 -2.95 3.13
N ARG A 41 14.91 -4.10 3.73
CA ARG A 41 14.94 -4.32 5.19
C ARG A 41 16.32 -4.14 5.80
N ASP A 42 17.38 -4.44 5.05
CA ASP A 42 18.75 -4.19 5.46
C ASP A 42 19.03 -2.69 5.62
N LEU A 43 18.50 -1.83 4.75
CA LEU A 43 18.65 -0.38 4.89
C LEU A 43 17.70 0.17 5.96
N GLN A 44 16.44 -0.27 5.95
CA GLN A 44 15.41 0.16 6.89
C GLN A 44 15.82 -0.04 8.36
N MET A 45 16.39 -1.20 8.68
CA MET A 45 16.82 -1.53 10.05
C MET A 45 18.13 -0.84 10.45
N ASN A 46 19.05 -0.64 9.50
CA ASN A 46 20.33 0.01 9.78
C ASN A 46 20.19 1.53 10.01
N ASP A 47 19.24 2.18 9.34
CA ASP A 47 19.09 3.64 9.41
C ASP A 47 18.23 4.11 10.60
N GLY A 48 17.39 3.24 11.16
CA GLY A 48 16.45 3.57 12.24
C GLY A 48 15.26 4.46 11.81
N GLN A 49 15.30 5.03 10.62
CA GLN A 49 14.21 5.71 9.92
C GLN A 49 13.94 5.01 8.58
N TRP A 50 12.69 5.01 8.11
CA TRP A 50 12.30 4.11 7.02
C TRP A 50 12.49 4.69 5.61
N ILE A 51 12.72 6.01 5.47
CA ILE A 51 12.75 6.72 4.19
C ILE A 51 13.67 6.02 3.18
N ARG A 52 14.96 5.83 3.50
CA ARG A 52 15.91 5.22 2.55
C ARG A 52 15.58 3.77 2.22
N GLY A 53 15.03 3.03 3.18
CA GLY A 53 14.62 1.64 2.97
C GLY A 53 13.44 1.46 2.02
N LYS A 54 12.61 2.51 1.84
CA LYS A 54 11.36 2.46 1.08
C LYS A 54 11.31 3.38 -0.14
N SER A 55 12.36 4.17 -0.37
CA SER A 55 12.37 5.24 -1.40
C SER A 55 13.46 5.05 -2.45
N LEU A 56 13.99 3.83 -2.62
CA LEU A 56 14.88 3.56 -3.75
C LEU A 56 14.10 3.63 -5.07
N ASP A 57 14.80 3.87 -6.16
CA ASP A 57 14.18 3.85 -7.48
C ASP A 57 13.36 2.56 -7.67
N THR A 58 12.16 2.71 -8.25
CA THR A 58 11.18 1.65 -8.47
C THR A 58 10.48 1.06 -7.23
N PHE A 59 10.67 1.58 -6.01
CA PHE A 59 10.12 0.97 -4.78
C PHE A 59 8.66 1.31 -4.44
N CYS A 60 8.02 2.14 -5.25
CA CYS A 60 6.58 2.42 -5.13
C CYS A 60 5.83 2.11 -6.44
N PRO A 61 5.75 0.84 -6.90
CA PRO A 61 4.83 0.46 -7.96
C PRO A 61 3.38 0.74 -7.55
N MET A 62 2.61 1.37 -8.45
CA MET A 62 1.20 1.68 -8.25
C MET A 62 0.38 1.37 -9.50
N GLY A 63 -0.85 0.90 -9.34
CA GLY A 63 -1.79 0.67 -10.43
C GLY A 63 -2.75 -0.50 -10.16
N PRO A 64 -3.29 -1.16 -11.20
CA PRO A 64 -3.15 -0.83 -12.62
C PRO A 64 -3.96 0.40 -13.04
N CYS A 65 -4.91 0.84 -12.21
CA CYS A 65 -5.76 1.98 -12.43
C CYS A 65 -6.15 2.61 -11.08
N ILE A 66 -6.85 3.75 -11.16
CA ILE A 66 -7.52 4.35 -10.01
C ILE A 66 -9.01 4.05 -10.17
N VAL A 67 -9.62 3.38 -9.19
CA VAL A 67 -11.06 3.18 -9.11
C VAL A 67 -11.65 4.28 -8.24
N THR A 68 -12.69 4.96 -8.72
CA THR A 68 -13.20 6.17 -8.08
C THR A 68 -13.92 5.88 -6.75
N GLN A 69 -14.00 6.92 -5.92
CA GLN A 69 -14.62 6.83 -4.59
C GLN A 69 -16.10 6.40 -4.65
N ASP A 70 -16.85 6.84 -5.65
CA ASP A 70 -18.27 6.50 -5.81
C ASP A 70 -18.51 5.02 -6.15
N GLU A 71 -17.53 4.33 -6.75
CA GLU A 71 -17.60 2.89 -7.03
C GLU A 71 -17.24 2.02 -5.82
N LEU A 72 -16.31 2.47 -4.96
CA LEU A 72 -15.77 1.67 -3.84
C LEU A 72 -16.20 2.13 -2.44
N GLY A 73 -16.88 3.27 -2.33
CA GLY A 73 -17.34 3.81 -1.04
C GLY A 73 -16.19 4.17 -0.13
N ASP A 74 -16.03 3.44 0.98
CA ASP A 74 -14.91 3.56 1.93
C ASP A 74 -13.81 2.50 1.72
N ALA A 75 -13.92 1.70 0.66
CA ALA A 75 -13.01 0.61 0.30
C ALA A 75 -12.80 -0.44 1.40
N SER A 76 -13.76 -0.59 2.32
CA SER A 76 -13.75 -1.65 3.34
C SER A 76 -14.17 -3.01 2.79
N GLY A 77 -13.63 -4.09 3.37
CA GLY A 77 -14.01 -5.47 3.04
C GLY A 77 -13.49 -6.01 1.71
N LEU A 78 -12.55 -5.32 1.05
CA LEU A 78 -11.94 -5.77 -0.21
C LEU A 78 -10.89 -6.84 0.07
N LYS A 79 -11.00 -8.00 -0.58
CA LYS A 79 -9.94 -9.02 -0.50
C LYS A 79 -8.64 -8.51 -1.12
N MET A 80 -7.51 -8.84 -0.52
CA MET A 80 -6.19 -8.49 -1.04
C MET A 80 -5.19 -9.62 -0.86
N HIS A 81 -4.24 -9.74 -1.80
CA HIS A 81 -3.16 -10.71 -1.69
C HIS A 81 -1.90 -10.28 -2.43
N THR A 82 -0.78 -10.87 -2.02
CA THR A 82 0.49 -10.85 -2.75
C THR A 82 0.88 -12.28 -3.13
N LYS A 83 1.31 -12.49 -4.36
CA LYS A 83 1.99 -13.70 -4.80
C LYS A 83 3.40 -13.37 -5.25
N VAL A 84 4.33 -14.29 -4.97
CA VAL A 84 5.67 -14.29 -5.53
C VAL A 84 5.84 -15.58 -6.31
N ASN A 85 6.10 -15.47 -7.62
CA ASN A 85 6.18 -16.60 -8.55
C ASN A 85 4.96 -17.55 -8.46
N GLY A 86 3.76 -16.96 -8.37
CA GLY A 86 2.49 -17.68 -8.27
C GLY A 86 2.15 -18.24 -6.89
N VAL A 87 3.06 -18.15 -5.90
CA VAL A 87 2.81 -18.63 -4.53
C VAL A 87 2.28 -17.49 -3.66
N ILE A 88 1.11 -17.69 -3.04
CA ILE A 88 0.52 -16.72 -2.11
C ILE A 88 1.45 -16.50 -0.91
N LYS A 89 1.78 -15.23 -0.66
CA LYS A 89 2.59 -14.77 0.47
C LYS A 89 1.77 -13.96 1.47
N GLN A 90 0.88 -13.10 1.00
CA GLN A 90 -0.04 -12.34 1.84
C GLN A 90 -1.46 -12.62 1.37
N GLU A 91 -2.42 -12.72 2.30
CA GLU A 91 -3.85 -12.84 2.00
C GLU A 91 -4.64 -12.24 3.17
N SER A 92 -5.48 -11.25 2.88
CA SER A 92 -6.26 -10.53 3.90
C SER A 92 -7.46 -9.81 3.28
N SER A 93 -8.06 -8.90 4.04
CA SER A 93 -9.13 -7.99 3.64
C SER A 93 -8.84 -6.59 4.19
N THR A 94 -9.24 -5.54 3.48
CA THR A 94 -9.15 -4.15 3.96
C THR A 94 -9.97 -3.90 5.23
N SER A 95 -10.90 -4.80 5.58
CA SER A 95 -11.60 -4.79 6.87
C SER A 95 -10.67 -5.03 8.08
N ASN A 96 -9.46 -5.55 7.84
CA ASN A 96 -8.47 -5.81 8.90
C ASN A 96 -7.49 -4.65 9.10
N LEU A 97 -7.68 -3.52 8.41
CA LEU A 97 -6.92 -2.31 8.69
C LEU A 97 -7.13 -1.88 10.14
N MET A 98 -6.05 -1.64 10.87
CA MET A 98 -6.12 -1.16 12.26
C MET A 98 -6.78 0.22 12.34
N TYR A 99 -6.50 1.08 11.37
CA TYR A 99 -7.19 2.34 11.13
C TYR A 99 -7.81 2.27 9.74
N ASN A 100 -9.12 2.43 9.64
CA ASN A 100 -9.79 2.46 8.34
C ASN A 100 -9.44 3.74 7.55
N VAL A 101 -9.83 3.81 6.28
CA VAL A 101 -9.53 4.95 5.39
C VAL A 101 -9.96 6.30 6.00
N LYS A 102 -11.15 6.36 6.61
CA LYS A 102 -11.68 7.60 7.22
C LYS A 102 -10.81 8.07 8.38
N GLN A 103 -10.40 7.13 9.24
CA GLN A 103 -9.51 7.35 10.38
C GLN A 103 -8.13 7.82 9.93
N ILE A 104 -7.55 7.18 8.91
CA ILE A 104 -6.25 7.55 8.35
C ILE A 104 -6.28 9.00 7.84
N ILE A 105 -7.26 9.38 7.03
CA ILE A 105 -7.37 10.74 6.48
C ILE A 105 -7.58 11.77 7.60
N SER A 106 -8.49 11.50 8.54
CA SER A 106 -8.74 12.36 9.70
C SER A 106 -7.49 12.55 10.55
N LEU A 107 -6.72 11.48 10.77
CA LEU A 107 -5.47 11.53 11.53
C LEU A 107 -4.38 12.32 10.80
N LEU A 108 -4.14 12.04 9.52
CA LEU A 108 -3.10 12.70 8.74
C LEU A 108 -3.42 14.18 8.51
N SER A 109 -4.67 14.52 8.21
CA SER A 109 -5.10 15.91 7.97
C SER A 109 -4.96 16.80 9.21
N LYS A 110 -4.91 16.25 10.43
CA LYS A 110 -4.58 17.02 11.65
C LYS A 110 -3.12 17.45 11.69
N SER A 111 -2.22 16.69 11.07
CA SER A 111 -0.79 16.98 11.03
C SER A 111 -0.38 17.74 9.77
N PHE A 112 -0.95 17.39 8.62
CA PHE A 112 -0.55 17.89 7.30
C PHE A 112 -1.76 18.44 6.54
N VAL A 113 -1.53 19.37 5.60
CA VAL A 113 -2.50 19.59 4.54
C VAL A 113 -2.31 18.43 3.55
N LEU A 114 -3.39 17.74 3.21
CA LEU A 114 -3.40 16.73 2.16
C LEU A 114 -3.85 17.42 0.87
N GLU A 115 -3.06 17.33 -0.20
CA GLU A 115 -3.30 18.02 -1.46
C GLU A 115 -3.88 17.08 -2.54
N PRO A 116 -4.60 17.61 -3.54
CA PRO A 116 -5.03 16.81 -4.68
C PRO A 116 -3.84 16.14 -5.38
N GLY A 117 -3.91 14.83 -5.55
CA GLY A 117 -2.82 14.01 -6.09
C GLY A 117 -1.93 13.37 -5.02
N ASP A 118 -2.08 13.72 -3.74
CA ASP A 118 -1.43 12.98 -2.65
C ASP A 118 -1.92 11.53 -2.62
N ILE A 119 -1.00 10.62 -2.32
CA ILE A 119 -1.27 9.19 -2.24
C ILE A 119 -0.88 8.68 -0.86
N ILE A 120 -1.81 8.01 -0.20
CA ILE A 120 -1.61 7.42 1.12
C ILE A 120 -1.60 5.90 0.96
N ALA A 121 -0.45 5.29 1.28
CA ALA A 121 -0.34 3.85 1.44
C ALA A 121 -0.82 3.47 2.86
N THR A 122 -1.83 2.60 2.96
CA THR A 122 -2.61 2.40 4.19
C THR A 122 -2.02 1.37 5.17
N GLY A 123 -0.89 0.77 4.83
CA GLY A 123 -0.30 -0.36 5.53
C GLY A 123 -0.62 -1.71 4.88
N THR A 124 0.27 -2.67 5.15
CA THR A 124 0.24 -4.02 4.58
C THR A 124 -0.18 -5.09 5.59
N PRO A 125 -0.85 -6.18 5.16
CA PRO A 125 -1.19 -7.29 6.06
C PRO A 125 0.03 -8.15 6.44
N SER A 126 -0.16 -9.11 7.35
CA SER A 126 0.86 -10.10 7.68
C SER A 126 1.29 -10.95 6.46
N GLY A 127 2.48 -11.54 6.53
CA GLY A 127 3.01 -12.42 5.47
C GLY A 127 4.13 -11.82 4.62
N VAL A 128 4.62 -10.63 4.98
CA VAL A 128 5.87 -10.05 4.48
C VAL A 128 7.06 -11.01 4.67
N GLY A 129 8.07 -10.90 3.84
CA GLY A 129 9.17 -11.84 3.74
C GLY A 129 10.06 -11.91 4.99
N PHE A 130 10.33 -10.77 5.63
CA PHE A 130 11.30 -10.71 6.73
C PHE A 130 10.86 -11.41 8.03
N VAL A 131 9.56 -11.61 8.23
CA VAL A 131 8.98 -12.29 9.41
C VAL A 131 8.74 -13.78 9.19
N ARG A 132 9.07 -14.29 7.99
CA ARG A 132 8.96 -15.73 7.69
C ARG A 132 10.08 -16.50 8.35
N GLU A 133 9.85 -17.79 8.55
CA GLU A 133 10.83 -18.72 9.12
C GLU A 133 11.07 -19.88 8.13
N PRO A 134 12.21 -19.90 7.40
CA PRO A 134 13.25 -18.86 7.37
C PRO A 134 12.79 -17.58 6.64
N PRO A 135 13.46 -16.43 6.85
CA PRO A 135 13.15 -15.20 6.13
C PRO A 135 13.29 -15.37 4.62
N GLU A 136 12.38 -14.75 3.88
CA GLU A 136 12.34 -14.79 2.43
C GLU A 136 12.47 -13.38 1.86
N PHE A 137 13.23 -13.22 0.78
CA PHE A 137 13.43 -11.92 0.13
C PHE A 137 13.41 -12.09 -1.38
N LEU A 138 12.99 -11.03 -2.06
CA LEU A 138 12.92 -10.97 -3.51
C LEU A 138 14.31 -11.08 -4.14
N LYS A 139 14.38 -11.80 -5.25
CA LYS A 139 15.57 -12.04 -6.06
C LYS A 139 15.33 -11.55 -7.49
N PRO A 140 16.40 -11.27 -8.25
CA PRO A 140 16.26 -10.98 -9.67
C PRO A 140 15.46 -12.05 -10.40
N SER A 141 14.57 -11.63 -11.28
CA SER A 141 13.59 -12.43 -12.03
C SER A 141 12.36 -12.89 -11.25
N ASP A 142 12.26 -12.63 -9.94
CA ASP A 142 11.01 -12.91 -9.22
C ASP A 142 9.88 -12.03 -9.77
N GLN A 143 8.73 -12.66 -10.02
CA GLN A 143 7.50 -11.97 -10.40
C GLN A 143 6.64 -11.78 -9.15
N VAL A 144 6.37 -10.52 -8.84
CA VAL A 144 5.48 -10.12 -7.74
C VAL A 144 4.13 -9.72 -8.36
N GLU A 145 3.06 -10.36 -7.90
CA GLU A 145 1.68 -10.05 -8.27
C GLU A 145 0.92 -9.62 -7.03
N LEU A 146 0.43 -8.39 -7.03
CA LEU A 146 -0.43 -7.84 -6.00
C LEU A 146 -1.84 -7.75 -6.55
N PHE A 147 -2.83 -7.96 -5.69
CA PHE A 147 -4.23 -7.89 -6.04
C PHE A 147 -5.04 -7.23 -4.94
N ILE A 148 -5.97 -6.36 -5.35
CA ILE A 148 -7.07 -5.89 -4.50
C ILE A 148 -8.38 -6.06 -5.29
N GLU A 149 -9.37 -6.65 -4.64
CA GLU A 149 -10.70 -6.88 -5.18
C GLU A 149 -11.31 -5.58 -5.73
N LYS A 150 -11.96 -5.68 -6.90
CA LYS A 150 -12.52 -4.56 -7.69
C LYS A 150 -11.51 -3.55 -8.27
N ILE A 151 -10.25 -3.55 -7.85
CA ILE A 151 -9.20 -2.70 -8.46
C ILE A 151 -8.44 -3.48 -9.54
N GLY A 152 -7.92 -4.66 -9.20
CA GLY A 152 -7.25 -5.55 -10.15
C GLY A 152 -5.84 -5.95 -9.73
N TYR A 153 -5.03 -6.33 -10.72
CA TYR A 153 -3.70 -6.89 -10.53
C TYR A 153 -2.61 -5.88 -10.87
N LEU A 154 -1.65 -5.72 -9.97
CA LEU A 154 -0.39 -5.02 -10.20
C LEU A 154 0.74 -6.05 -10.26
N ARG A 155 1.44 -6.14 -11.39
CA ARG A 155 2.49 -7.14 -11.62
C ARG A 155 3.81 -6.46 -11.96
N ASN A 156 4.86 -6.81 -11.23
CA ASN A 156 6.21 -6.30 -11.46
C ASN A 156 7.21 -7.46 -11.41
N THR A 157 8.25 -7.37 -12.24
CA THR A 157 9.37 -8.32 -12.22
C THR A 157 10.58 -7.61 -11.64
N VAL A 158 11.25 -8.26 -10.70
CA VAL A 158 12.47 -7.72 -10.07
C VAL A 158 13.62 -7.83 -11.06
N THR A 159 14.26 -6.70 -11.37
CA THR A 159 15.43 -6.63 -12.25
C THR A 159 16.68 -6.24 -11.48
N LYS A 160 17.86 -6.46 -12.09
CA LYS A 160 19.16 -6.05 -11.53
C LYS A 160 19.39 -4.56 -11.70
#